data_AF-A0AA39JKX6-F1
#
_entry.id   AF-A0AA39JKX6-F1
#
_cell.length_a   1.000
_cell.length_b   1.000
_cell.length_c   1.000
_cell.angle_alpha   90.00
_cell.angle_beta   90.00
_cell.angle_gamma   90.00
#
_symmetry.space_group_name_H-M   'P 1'
#
loop_
_entity.id
_entity.type
_entity.pdbx_description
1 polymer ?
#
loop_
_entity_poly.entity_id
_entity_poly.type
_entity_poly.pdbx_seq_one_letter_code
_entity_poly.pdbx_strand_id
1 'polypeptide(L)'
;MLGRLSSTIRRRSAKRTVPTLHQFSSSSPVHPHRTVRVGNLPVGYNVAQVVKAIKANPMEKILTKKDHLLIRFFDDAAAERCVERCTDAKGPTLTMDEDGSPRLSAEIAAGLGAFNLSRTFRLENLPAAATEDRLRKKFAAIDGLESLHCETNVYVRFLEVNQAIDAAAIFLRKRELDSDLRNTRVVYINDNDSYDLPDWYTETEDGGPVQRIVTGQHQFIRQSVRTFEKDHLSVLSFRIFPVTMNNIVMRFPTVDLARSYVNTYQAEASKLDVDLALEYDDRTEYITRGMVTALALGARRTVRLVLCQNQLKQIIEYHKIFRLFGRLHTIRPQVREETESLIIYVVFEDIRSAMKCILGLAKPDRPGLDTAYLKGAKVNFFGSRTLAPVS
;
A
#
# COMPACT_ATOMS: atom_id res chain seq x y z
N MET A 1 44.26 3.55 -40.35
CA MET A 1 43.45 2.44 -39.82
C MET A 1 43.18 2.71 -38.35
N LEU A 2 41.98 3.19 -38.01
CA LEU A 2 41.54 3.40 -36.63
C LEU A 2 40.26 2.58 -36.44
N GLY A 3 40.38 1.48 -35.69
CA GLY A 3 39.31 0.52 -35.44
C GLY A 3 38.26 1.11 -34.50
N ARG A 4 37.01 1.17 -34.98
CA ARG A 4 35.82 1.41 -34.17
C ARG A 4 35.58 0.21 -33.25
N LEU A 5 35.76 0.39 -31.94
CA LEU A 5 35.23 -0.54 -30.94
C LEU A 5 33.75 -0.20 -30.72
N SER A 6 32.88 -1.02 -31.33
CA SER A 6 31.46 -1.05 -31.05
C SER A 6 31.25 -1.74 -29.68
N SER A 7 30.89 -0.97 -28.66
CA SER A 7 30.43 -1.52 -27.38
C SER A 7 28.94 -1.83 -27.48
N THR A 8 28.61 -3.05 -27.88
CA THR A 8 27.24 -3.57 -27.87
C THR A 8 26.78 -3.73 -26.42
N ILE A 9 26.02 -2.75 -25.92
CA ILE A 9 25.31 -2.86 -24.65
C ILE A 9 24.27 -3.96 -24.79
N ARG A 10 24.58 -5.14 -24.24
CA ARG A 10 23.64 -6.25 -24.09
C ARG A 10 22.56 -5.83 -23.07
N ARG A 11 21.50 -5.17 -23.55
CA ARG A 11 20.25 -5.05 -22.78
C ARG A 11 19.74 -6.46 -22.50
N ARG A 12 19.92 -6.95 -21.27
CA ARG A 12 19.14 -8.07 -20.75
C ARG A 12 17.68 -7.59 -20.71
N SER A 13 16.93 -7.88 -21.77
CA SER A 13 15.48 -7.80 -21.77
C SER A 13 14.98 -8.88 -20.82
N ALA A 14 14.88 -8.57 -19.52
CA ALA A 14 14.06 -9.35 -18.62
C ALA A 14 12.64 -9.34 -19.22
N LYS A 15 12.14 -10.51 -19.61
CA LYS A 15 10.77 -10.65 -20.09
C LYS A 15 9.87 -10.15 -18.96
N ARG A 16 9.19 -9.02 -19.19
CA ARG A 16 8.25 -8.43 -18.24
C ARG A 16 7.05 -9.37 -18.12
N THR A 17 6.97 -10.09 -17.01
CA THR A 17 5.84 -10.95 -16.70
C THR A 17 4.74 -10.09 -16.12
N VAL A 18 3.57 -10.06 -16.76
CA VAL A 18 2.38 -9.45 -16.17
C VAL A 18 2.06 -10.22 -14.87
N PRO A 19 1.97 -9.55 -13.70
CA PRO A 19 1.73 -10.25 -12.45
C PRO A 19 0.36 -10.91 -12.48
N THR A 20 0.34 -12.24 -12.57
CA THR A 20 -0.86 -13.04 -12.38
C THR A 20 -0.99 -13.45 -10.92
N LEU A 21 -2.23 -13.54 -10.43
CA LEU A 21 -2.53 -13.83 -9.03
C LEU A 21 -1.97 -15.18 -8.58
N HIS A 22 -1.60 -16.07 -9.50
CA HIS A 22 -0.91 -17.31 -9.19
C HIS A 22 0.43 -17.10 -8.45
N GLN A 23 1.12 -15.97 -8.65
CA GLN A 23 2.28 -15.58 -7.83
C GLN A 23 1.91 -15.12 -6.41
N PHE A 24 0.63 -14.85 -6.15
CA PHE A 24 0.05 -14.48 -4.85
C PHE A 24 -0.89 -15.58 -4.30
N SER A 25 -0.92 -16.76 -4.93
CA SER A 25 -1.89 -17.85 -4.70
C SER A 25 -1.26 -19.14 -4.16
N SER A 26 0.06 -19.19 -3.94
CA SER A 26 0.61 -20.28 -3.13
C SER A 26 -0.06 -20.22 -1.76
N SER A 27 -0.64 -21.33 -1.32
CA SER A 27 -1.29 -21.50 -0.02
C SER A 27 -0.49 -20.78 1.08
N SER A 28 -0.92 -19.57 1.44
CA SER A 28 -0.13 -18.76 2.38
C SER A 28 -0.10 -19.48 3.72
N PRO A 29 1.09 -19.73 4.28
CA PRO A 29 1.18 -20.35 5.60
C PRO A 29 0.43 -19.48 6.63
N VAL A 30 -0.13 -20.13 7.65
CA VAL A 30 -0.80 -19.48 8.79
C VAL A 30 0.13 -18.45 9.47
N HIS A 31 1.45 -18.60 9.27
CA HIS A 31 2.52 -17.74 9.72
C HIS A 31 3.43 -17.34 8.53
N PRO A 32 3.28 -16.14 7.95
CA PRO A 32 4.17 -15.66 6.90
C PRO A 32 5.60 -15.45 7.44
N HIS A 33 6.63 -15.71 6.63
CA HIS A 33 8.03 -15.51 7.02
C HIS A 33 8.53 -14.15 6.52
N ARG A 34 8.17 -13.08 7.24
CA ARG A 34 8.49 -11.68 6.87
C ARG A 34 9.65 -11.08 7.66
N THR A 35 10.24 -11.85 8.57
CA THR A 35 11.27 -11.34 9.49
C THR A 35 12.63 -11.90 9.10
N VAL A 36 13.60 -11.01 8.95
CA VAL A 36 15.00 -11.31 8.70
C VAL A 36 15.79 -11.05 9.99
N ARG A 37 16.54 -12.05 10.42
CA ARG A 37 17.54 -11.93 11.48
C ARG A 37 18.85 -11.42 10.88
N VAL A 38 19.35 -10.32 11.43
CA VAL A 38 20.66 -9.74 11.08
C VAL A 38 21.62 -9.98 12.23
N GLY A 39 22.53 -10.94 12.05
CA GLY A 39 23.55 -11.33 13.03
C GLY A 39 24.93 -10.78 12.70
N ASN A 40 25.93 -11.24 13.48
CA ASN A 40 27.33 -10.81 13.39
C ASN A 40 27.50 -9.29 13.56
N LEU A 41 26.72 -8.70 14.47
CA LEU A 41 26.77 -7.26 14.76
C LEU A 41 27.67 -6.97 15.97
N PRO A 42 28.46 -5.88 15.95
CA PRO A 42 29.26 -5.48 17.09
C PRO A 42 28.37 -5.02 18.26
N VAL A 43 28.86 -5.14 19.50
CA VAL A 43 28.15 -4.62 20.67
C VAL A 43 27.96 -3.11 20.52
N GLY A 44 26.72 -2.64 20.69
CA GLY A 44 26.39 -1.22 20.54
C GLY A 44 26.29 -0.76 19.08
N TYR A 45 26.06 -1.69 18.14
CA TYR A 45 25.86 -1.36 16.73
C TYR A 45 24.83 -0.24 16.52
N ASN A 46 25.06 0.58 15.49
CA ASN A 46 24.13 1.62 15.10
C ASN A 46 23.05 1.06 14.16
N VAL A 47 21.79 1.05 14.61
CA VAL A 47 20.64 0.50 13.85
C VAL A 47 20.54 1.11 12.45
N ALA A 48 20.63 2.44 12.34
CA ALA A 48 20.48 3.14 11.07
C ALA A 48 21.59 2.77 10.07
N GLN A 49 22.84 2.61 10.55
CA GLN A 49 23.96 2.17 9.72
C GLN A 49 23.77 0.73 9.22
N VAL A 50 23.35 -0.18 10.10
CA VAL A 50 23.09 -1.58 9.73
C VAL A 50 21.99 -1.65 8.67
N VAL A 51 20.84 -1.01 8.93
CA VAL A 51 19.71 -0.96 7.99
C VAL A 51 20.09 -0.38 6.63
N LYS A 52 20.90 0.70 6.63
CA LYS A 52 21.40 1.32 5.40
C LYS A 52 22.33 0.37 4.63
N ALA A 53 23.22 -0.33 5.33
CA ALA A 53 24.19 -1.24 4.71
C ALA A 53 23.50 -2.41 4.00
N ILE A 54 22.46 -2.98 4.61
CA ILE A 54 21.72 -4.13 4.06
C ILE A 54 20.58 -3.74 3.11
N LYS A 55 20.31 -2.43 2.93
CA LYS A 55 19.25 -1.90 2.06
C LYS A 55 17.86 -2.47 2.35
N ALA A 56 17.48 -2.57 3.62
CA ALA A 56 16.28 -3.30 4.03
C ALA A 56 14.92 -2.60 3.77
N ASN A 57 14.86 -1.42 3.15
CA ASN A 57 13.56 -0.76 2.94
C ASN A 57 12.77 -1.41 1.79
N PRO A 58 11.43 -1.48 1.85
CA PRO A 58 10.56 -1.02 2.93
C PRO A 58 10.34 -2.04 4.07
N MET A 59 10.21 -1.54 5.31
CA MET A 59 10.02 -2.35 6.52
C MET A 59 8.81 -1.91 7.35
N GLU A 60 8.19 -2.88 8.01
CA GLU A 60 7.16 -2.68 9.04
C GLU A 60 7.78 -2.29 10.38
N LYS A 61 8.81 -3.03 10.82
CA LYS A 61 9.28 -3.01 12.20
C LYS A 61 10.72 -3.48 12.34
N ILE A 62 11.46 -2.87 13.26
CA ILE A 62 12.81 -3.27 13.68
C ILE A 62 12.76 -3.60 15.18
N LEU A 63 13.25 -4.78 15.53
CA LEU A 63 13.45 -5.20 16.92
C LEU A 63 14.95 -5.26 17.21
N THR A 64 15.39 -4.45 18.18
CA THR A 64 16.77 -4.39 18.61
C THR A 64 17.06 -5.42 19.69
N LYS A 65 18.10 -6.24 19.49
CA LYS A 65 18.65 -7.15 20.51
C LYS A 65 20.14 -6.86 20.70
N LYS A 66 20.74 -7.43 21.74
CA LYS A 66 22.12 -7.11 22.16
C LYS A 66 23.16 -7.39 21.06
N ASP A 67 22.97 -8.47 20.31
CA ASP A 67 23.91 -9.06 19.34
C ASP A 67 23.33 -9.18 17.92
N HIS A 68 22.05 -8.87 17.73
CA HIS A 68 21.37 -8.99 16.44
C HIS A 68 20.21 -8.00 16.29
N LEU A 69 19.73 -7.83 15.07
CA LEU A 69 18.45 -7.20 14.75
C LEU A 69 17.46 -8.24 14.22
N LEU A 70 16.18 -8.04 14.49
CA LEU A 70 15.12 -8.67 13.72
C LEU A 70 14.39 -7.58 12.93
N ILE A 71 14.37 -7.72 11.61
CA ILE A 71 13.78 -6.75 10.70
C ILE A 71 12.58 -7.40 10.04
N ARG A 72 11.40 -6.86 10.31
CA ARG A 72 10.15 -7.32 9.72
C ARG A 72 9.78 -6.47 8.51
N PHE A 73 9.71 -7.10 7.36
CA PHE A 73 9.29 -6.55 6.08
C PHE A 73 7.77 -6.58 5.93
N PHE A 74 7.20 -5.87 4.95
CA PHE A 74 5.76 -5.90 4.71
C PHE A 74 5.27 -7.23 4.09
N ASP A 75 6.11 -7.93 3.33
CA ASP A 75 5.82 -9.22 2.70
C ASP A 75 7.04 -10.15 2.72
N ASP A 76 6.79 -11.44 2.47
CA ASP A 76 7.80 -12.50 2.49
C ASP A 76 8.83 -12.30 1.37
N ALA A 77 8.39 -11.90 0.18
CA ALA A 77 9.26 -11.72 -0.99
C ALA A 77 10.31 -10.61 -0.78
N ALA A 78 9.94 -9.52 -0.10
CA ALA A 78 10.88 -8.46 0.26
C ALA A 78 11.92 -8.94 1.30
N ALA A 79 11.51 -9.78 2.26
CA ALA A 79 12.43 -10.38 3.22
C ALA A 79 13.41 -11.34 2.52
N GLU A 80 12.91 -12.21 1.64
CA GLU A 80 13.73 -13.15 0.85
C GLU A 80 14.74 -12.41 -0.03
N ARG A 81 14.30 -11.42 -0.82
CA ARG A 81 15.20 -10.59 -1.63
C ARG A 81 16.24 -9.86 -0.79
N CYS A 82 15.94 -9.50 0.45
CA CYS A 82 16.92 -8.90 1.36
C CYS A 82 18.03 -9.89 1.72
N VAL A 83 17.67 -11.12 2.08
CA VAL A 83 18.62 -12.20 2.39
C VAL A 83 19.48 -12.53 1.17
N GLU A 84 18.87 -12.72 0.00
CA GLU A 84 19.56 -13.08 -1.24
C GLU A 84 20.59 -12.04 -1.70
N ARG A 85 20.35 -10.75 -1.41
CA ARG A 85 21.26 -9.66 -1.78
C ARG A 85 22.53 -9.62 -0.93
N CYS A 86 22.50 -10.17 0.29
CA CYS A 86 23.64 -10.12 1.19
C CYS A 86 24.55 -11.33 0.98
N THR A 87 25.63 -11.13 0.22
CA THR A 87 26.59 -12.19 -0.15
C THR A 87 27.98 -12.03 0.47
N ASP A 88 28.22 -10.95 1.25
CA ASP A 88 29.53 -10.65 1.79
C ASP A 88 29.84 -11.42 3.09
N ALA A 89 30.80 -12.35 3.01
CA ALA A 89 31.24 -13.20 4.12
C ALA A 89 31.90 -12.46 5.31
N LYS A 90 32.19 -11.16 5.18
CA LYS A 90 32.83 -10.33 6.24
C LYS A 90 31.87 -9.32 6.89
N GLY A 91 30.61 -9.27 6.47
CA GLY A 91 29.61 -8.31 6.93
C GLY A 91 28.57 -8.90 7.91
N PRO A 92 27.44 -8.19 8.11
CA PRO A 92 26.28 -8.72 8.81
C PRO A 92 25.80 -10.02 8.15
N THR A 93 25.41 -11.00 8.96
CA THR A 93 24.80 -12.24 8.45
C THR A 93 23.29 -12.09 8.39
N LEU A 94 22.67 -12.41 7.25
CA LEU A 94 21.22 -12.32 7.08
C LEU A 94 20.63 -13.72 6.93
N THR A 95 19.66 -14.04 7.77
CA THR A 95 18.89 -15.28 7.65
C THR A 95 17.41 -14.98 7.87
N MET A 96 16.53 -15.81 7.32
CA MET A 96 15.12 -15.76 7.71
C MET A 96 15.00 -16.12 9.19
N ASP A 97 14.12 -15.43 9.91
CA ASP A 97 13.81 -15.74 11.30
C ASP A 97 13.03 -17.05 11.38
N GLU A 98 13.38 -17.90 12.35
CA GLU A 98 12.76 -19.22 12.53
C GLU A 98 11.32 -19.09 13.05
N ASP A 99 11.09 -18.08 13.89
CA ASP A 99 9.78 -17.75 14.42
C ASP A 99 8.97 -17.02 13.33
N GLY A 100 7.95 -17.69 12.79
CA GLY A 100 7.05 -17.11 11.79
C GLY A 100 6.49 -15.75 12.23
N SER A 101 6.27 -14.85 11.27
CA SER A 101 5.80 -13.49 11.54
C SER A 101 4.28 -13.42 11.67
N PRO A 102 3.72 -12.49 12.46
CA PRO A 102 2.29 -12.22 12.41
C PRO A 102 1.90 -11.72 11.01
N ARG A 103 0.62 -11.87 10.63
CA ARG A 103 0.10 -11.28 9.39
C ARG A 103 0.10 -9.76 9.47
N LEU A 104 0.37 -9.09 8.35
CA LEU A 104 0.30 -7.63 8.24
C LEU A 104 -1.17 -7.18 8.35
N SER A 105 -1.46 -6.13 9.12
CA SER A 105 -2.81 -5.57 9.22
C SER A 105 -3.25 -4.92 7.90
N ALA A 106 -4.51 -5.12 7.51
CA ALA A 106 -5.13 -4.40 6.41
C ALA A 106 -5.12 -2.88 6.60
N GLU A 107 -5.09 -2.39 7.85
CA GLU A 107 -4.91 -0.97 8.17
C GLU A 107 -3.57 -0.43 7.66
N ILE A 108 -2.48 -1.17 7.88
CA ILE A 108 -1.14 -0.77 7.42
C ILE A 108 -1.07 -0.77 5.89
N ALA A 109 -1.59 -1.82 5.24
CA ALA A 109 -1.67 -1.87 3.77
C ALA A 109 -2.49 -0.70 3.20
N ALA A 110 -3.60 -0.35 3.84
CA ALA A 110 -4.41 0.80 3.44
C ALA A 110 -3.67 2.14 3.68
N GLY A 111 -2.98 2.28 4.81
CA GLY A 111 -2.18 3.46 5.14
C GLY A 111 -1.02 3.69 4.17
N LEU A 112 -0.33 2.61 3.77
CA LEU A 112 0.73 2.63 2.75
C LEU A 112 0.22 3.27 1.46
N GLY A 113 -0.90 2.80 0.92
CA GLY A 113 -1.42 3.32 -0.35
C GLY A 113 -2.09 4.69 -0.24
N ALA A 114 -2.81 4.96 0.86
CA ALA A 114 -3.53 6.22 1.01
C ALA A 114 -2.60 7.40 1.36
N PHE A 115 -1.61 7.17 2.21
CA PHE A 115 -0.82 8.23 2.85
C PHE A 115 0.69 8.05 2.69
N ASN A 116 1.13 7.07 1.91
CA ASN A 116 2.55 6.72 1.80
C ASN A 116 3.17 6.39 3.17
N LEU A 117 2.37 5.76 4.04
CA LEU A 117 2.72 5.46 5.42
C LEU A 117 4.08 4.77 5.52
N SER A 118 4.90 5.19 6.47
CA SER A 118 6.19 4.57 6.72
C SER A 118 6.61 4.80 8.18
N ARG A 119 7.78 4.29 8.54
CA ARG A 119 8.42 4.54 9.84
C ARG A 119 8.95 5.99 9.99
N THR A 120 8.98 6.75 8.90
CA THR A 120 9.51 8.12 8.86
C THR A 120 8.45 9.10 8.38
N PHE A 121 8.29 10.20 9.10
CA PHE A 121 7.53 11.33 8.61
C PHE A 121 8.35 12.62 8.67
N ARG A 122 8.00 13.52 7.76
CA ARG A 122 8.49 14.88 7.70
C ARG A 122 7.45 15.82 8.31
N LEU A 123 7.93 16.78 9.10
CA LEU A 123 7.15 17.92 9.54
C LEU A 123 7.40 19.07 8.58
N GLU A 124 6.34 19.57 7.96
CA GLU A 124 6.36 20.75 7.09
C GLU A 124 5.72 21.94 7.80
N ASN A 125 6.09 23.16 7.42
CA ASN A 125 5.55 24.42 7.97
C ASN A 125 5.70 24.52 9.49
N LEU A 126 6.85 24.09 10.02
CA LEU A 126 7.18 24.28 11.42
C LEU A 126 7.43 25.76 11.73
N PRO A 127 6.96 26.27 12.88
CA PRO A 127 7.30 27.62 13.32
C PRO A 127 8.77 27.70 13.73
N ALA A 128 9.38 28.88 13.63
CA ALA A 128 10.77 29.10 14.02
C ALA A 128 11.07 28.72 15.49
N ALA A 129 10.07 28.78 16.36
CA ALA A 129 10.18 28.39 17.77
C ALA A 129 10.19 26.86 18.01
N ALA A 130 9.98 26.04 16.99
CA ALA A 130 10.04 24.58 17.07
C ALA A 130 11.49 24.08 16.90
N THR A 131 12.34 24.37 17.88
CA THR A 131 13.75 23.93 17.89
C THR A 131 13.88 22.41 17.96
N GLU A 132 15.02 21.89 17.48
CA GLU A 132 15.34 20.46 17.54
C GLU A 132 15.18 19.89 18.95
N ASP A 133 15.74 20.56 19.97
CA ASP A 133 15.63 20.13 21.37
C ASP A 133 14.18 20.03 21.84
N ARG A 134 13.32 20.97 21.45
CA ARG A 134 11.91 20.97 21.83
C ARG A 134 11.17 19.83 21.14
N LEU A 135 11.47 19.56 19.88
CA LEU A 135 10.89 18.46 19.12
C LEU A 135 11.40 17.11 19.65
N ARG A 136 12.69 16.99 19.94
CA ARG A 136 13.32 15.81 20.54
C ARG A 136 12.68 15.49 21.88
N LYS A 137 12.47 16.47 22.76
CA LYS A 137 11.72 16.26 24.02
C LYS A 137 10.28 15.81 23.80
N LYS A 138 9.58 16.34 22.78
CA LYS A 138 8.20 15.93 22.46
C LYS A 138 8.12 14.48 21.96
N PHE A 139 9.06 14.04 21.14
CA PHE A 139 9.06 12.69 20.56
C PHE A 139 9.79 11.65 21.42
N ALA A 140 10.70 12.05 22.31
CA ALA A 140 11.36 11.15 23.25
C ALA A 140 10.40 10.50 24.26
N ALA A 141 9.21 11.10 24.46
CA ALA A 141 8.15 10.49 25.25
C ALA A 141 7.46 9.30 24.55
N ILE A 142 7.83 9.00 23.31
CA ILE A 142 7.28 7.91 22.52
C ILE A 142 8.38 6.87 22.34
N ASP A 143 8.11 5.65 22.80
CA ASP A 143 9.05 4.55 22.69
C ASP A 143 9.40 4.26 21.22
N GLY A 144 10.68 3.96 20.98
CA GLY A 144 11.18 3.54 19.67
C GLY A 144 11.54 4.68 18.71
N LEU A 145 11.75 5.91 19.19
CA LEU A 145 12.39 6.97 18.40
C LEU A 145 13.80 6.52 17.95
N GLU A 146 13.97 6.26 16.66
CA GLU A 146 15.25 5.84 16.06
C GLU A 146 16.15 7.05 15.82
N SER A 147 15.59 8.08 15.18
CA SER A 147 16.32 9.32 14.91
C SER A 147 15.36 10.50 14.73
N LEU A 148 15.88 11.68 15.04
CA LEU A 148 15.27 12.96 14.72
C LEU A 148 16.38 13.83 14.14
N HIS A 149 16.16 14.32 12.92
CA HIS A 149 17.11 15.12 12.17
C HIS A 149 16.45 16.42 11.71
N CYS A 150 17.10 17.54 11.96
CA CYS A 150 16.62 18.87 11.61
C CYS A 150 17.51 19.47 10.52
N GLU A 151 16.97 19.61 9.31
CA GLU A 151 17.56 20.39 8.21
C GLU A 151 16.60 21.52 7.82
N THR A 152 16.40 21.78 6.52
CA THR A 152 15.31 22.64 6.03
C THR A 152 13.93 22.12 6.44
N ASN A 153 13.81 20.80 6.64
CA ASN A 153 12.63 20.16 7.24
C ASN A 153 13.06 19.29 8.41
N VAL A 154 12.11 18.93 9.27
CA VAL A 154 12.37 17.98 10.37
C VAL A 154 11.87 16.60 9.99
N TYR A 155 12.76 15.63 10.10
CA TYR A 155 12.51 14.22 9.82
C TYR A 155 12.51 13.46 11.15
N VAL A 156 11.43 12.73 11.40
CA VAL A 156 11.26 11.93 12.61
C VAL A 156 11.09 10.49 12.18
N ARG A 157 11.94 9.61 12.69
CA ARG A 157 11.98 8.19 12.33
C ARG A 157 11.86 7.32 13.57
N PHE A 158 11.01 6.31 13.47
CA PHE A 158 10.76 5.31 14.52
C PHE A 158 11.21 3.92 14.09
N LEU A 159 11.39 3.02 15.05
CA LEU A 159 11.70 1.61 14.76
C LEU A 159 10.51 0.87 14.13
N GLU A 160 9.28 1.37 14.30
CA GLU A 160 8.06 0.72 13.82
C GLU A 160 7.09 1.70 13.15
N VAL A 161 6.32 1.20 12.18
CA VAL A 161 5.29 2.00 11.50
C VAL A 161 4.21 2.44 12.49
N ASN A 162 3.75 1.57 13.39
CA ASN A 162 2.73 1.91 14.38
C ASN A 162 3.19 3.04 15.33
N GLN A 163 4.44 3.00 15.78
CA GLN A 163 5.00 4.09 16.59
C GLN A 163 4.99 5.43 15.83
N ALA A 164 5.30 5.41 14.53
CA ALA A 164 5.21 6.61 13.69
C ALA A 164 3.76 7.09 13.50
N ILE A 165 2.77 6.19 13.43
CA ILE A 165 1.33 6.53 13.41
C ILE A 165 0.93 7.21 14.72
N ASP A 166 1.27 6.60 15.85
CA ASP A 166 0.90 7.10 17.17
C ASP A 166 1.57 8.44 17.44
N ALA A 167 2.85 8.58 17.08
CA ALA A 167 3.57 9.84 17.18
C ALA A 167 2.96 10.94 16.34
N ALA A 168 2.61 10.66 15.08
CA ALA A 168 1.92 11.61 14.22
C ALA A 168 0.56 12.00 14.81
N ALA A 169 -0.23 11.04 15.29
CA ALA A 169 -1.54 11.29 15.88
C ALA A 169 -1.47 12.12 17.16
N ILE A 170 -0.55 11.79 18.08
CA ILE A 170 -0.31 12.54 19.31
C ILE A 170 0.15 13.96 18.98
N PHE A 171 1.07 14.11 18.01
CA PHE A 171 1.54 15.41 17.55
C PHE A 171 0.38 16.25 17.00
N LEU A 172 -0.44 15.68 16.10
CA LEU A 172 -1.59 16.37 15.50
C LEU A 172 -2.68 16.74 16.51
N ARG A 173 -2.94 15.91 17.54
CA ARG A 173 -3.87 16.26 18.62
C ARG A 173 -3.35 17.41 19.47
N LYS A 174 -2.07 17.38 19.86
CA LYS A 174 -1.44 18.47 20.63
C LYS A 174 -1.34 19.76 19.82
N ARG A 175 -1.20 19.65 18.50
CA ARG A 175 -1.22 20.78 17.56
C ARG A 175 -2.49 21.62 17.65
N GLU A 176 -3.64 20.99 17.91
CA GLU A 176 -4.92 21.70 18.03
C GLU A 176 -4.97 22.60 19.28
N LEU A 177 -4.12 22.32 20.27
CA LEU A 177 -4.00 23.07 21.52
C LEU A 177 -2.85 24.09 21.51
N ASP A 178 -1.97 24.04 20.51
CA ASP A 178 -0.77 24.89 20.39
C ASP A 178 -0.88 25.74 19.11
N SER A 179 -1.25 27.02 19.26
CA SER A 179 -1.53 27.93 18.15
C SER A 179 -0.38 28.03 17.16
N ASP A 180 0.86 27.89 17.63
CA ASP A 180 2.07 28.04 16.83
C ASP A 180 2.29 26.84 15.93
N LEU A 181 1.77 25.66 16.30
CA LEU A 181 1.91 24.44 15.52
C LEU A 181 0.75 24.22 14.54
N ARG A 182 -0.33 25.02 14.58
CA ARG A 182 -1.58 24.79 13.83
C ARG A 182 -1.39 24.50 12.33
N ASN A 183 -0.41 25.16 11.71
CA ASN A 183 -0.13 25.03 10.27
C ASN A 183 0.89 23.91 9.95
N THR A 184 1.48 23.27 10.96
CA THR A 184 2.43 22.18 10.77
C THR A 184 1.72 20.98 10.16
N ARG A 185 2.27 20.41 9.09
CA ARG A 185 1.76 19.22 8.42
C ARG A 185 2.68 18.04 8.69
N VAL A 186 2.09 16.86 8.84
CA VAL A 186 2.81 15.58 8.90
C VAL A 186 2.68 14.92 7.52
N VAL A 187 3.82 14.58 6.92
CA VAL A 187 3.88 13.89 5.63
C VAL A 187 4.78 12.67 5.73
N TYR A 188 4.25 11.48 5.53
CA TYR A 188 5.06 10.26 5.50
C TYR A 188 5.93 10.21 4.26
N ILE A 189 7.17 9.78 4.45
CA ILE A 189 8.17 9.70 3.38
C ILE A 189 8.79 8.31 3.36
N ASN A 190 9.22 7.89 2.19
CA ASN A 190 9.97 6.66 2.01
C ASN A 190 11.43 7.01 1.78
N ASP A 191 12.36 6.26 2.40
CA ASP A 191 13.79 6.45 2.15
C ASP A 191 14.11 6.12 0.70
N ASN A 192 14.61 7.11 -0.04
CA ASN A 192 14.67 7.01 -1.50
C ASN A 192 15.74 6.03 -2.00
N ASP A 193 16.89 5.99 -1.34
CA ASP A 193 18.11 5.36 -1.85
C ASP A 193 18.14 3.83 -1.74
N SER A 194 17.15 3.24 -1.08
CA SER A 194 17.14 1.79 -0.81
C SER A 194 15.74 1.17 -0.81
N TYR A 195 14.73 1.84 -1.35
CA TYR A 195 13.37 1.30 -1.36
C TYR A 195 13.26 0.18 -2.39
N ASP A 196 13.12 -1.04 -1.92
CA ASP A 196 12.93 -2.20 -2.75
C ASP A 196 11.49 -2.30 -3.25
N LEU A 197 11.30 -2.07 -4.55
CA LEU A 197 9.99 -2.19 -5.17
C LEU A 197 9.72 -3.63 -5.60
N PRO A 198 8.44 -4.04 -5.61
CA PRO A 198 8.04 -5.33 -6.16
C PRO A 198 8.48 -5.49 -7.62
N ASP A 199 8.86 -6.71 -8.02
CA ASP A 199 9.42 -7.02 -9.35
C ASP A 199 8.51 -6.67 -10.53
N TRP A 200 7.20 -6.53 -10.28
CA TRP A 200 6.23 -6.15 -11.31
C TRP A 200 6.19 -4.64 -11.61
N TYR A 201 6.82 -3.80 -10.78
CA TYR A 201 6.83 -2.35 -10.93
C TYR A 201 8.24 -1.86 -11.30
N THR A 202 8.33 -0.86 -12.17
CA THR A 202 9.60 -0.25 -12.56
C THR A 202 9.49 1.26 -12.52
N GLU A 203 10.40 1.93 -11.80
CA GLU A 203 10.44 3.40 -11.63
C GLU A 203 10.69 4.19 -12.92
N THR A 204 10.92 3.51 -14.06
CA THR A 204 11.04 4.16 -15.37
C THR A 204 9.75 4.87 -15.82
N GLU A 205 8.65 4.76 -15.07
CA GLU A 205 7.39 5.48 -15.28
C GLU A 205 7.36 6.89 -14.61
N ASP A 206 8.42 7.32 -13.90
CA ASP A 206 8.38 8.47 -12.98
C ASP A 206 8.67 9.87 -13.59
N GLY A 207 8.52 10.08 -14.90
CA GLY A 207 8.92 11.36 -15.52
C GLY A 207 8.08 11.90 -16.68
N GLY A 208 7.01 11.22 -17.11
CA GLY A 208 6.21 11.69 -18.23
C GLY A 208 4.89 10.94 -18.41
N PRO A 209 4.05 11.37 -19.37
CA PRO A 209 2.79 10.72 -19.67
C PRO A 209 2.99 9.24 -20.02
N VAL A 210 2.20 8.36 -19.41
CA VAL A 210 2.26 6.91 -19.63
C VAL A 210 0.91 6.36 -20.08
N GLN A 211 0.92 5.44 -21.04
CA GLN A 211 -0.30 4.82 -21.60
C GLN A 211 -0.88 3.75 -20.65
N ARG A 212 -1.50 4.19 -19.55
CA ARG A 212 -2.10 3.30 -18.54
C ARG A 212 -3.59 3.54 -18.32
N ILE A 213 -4.21 4.39 -19.14
CA ILE A 213 -5.65 4.59 -19.17
C ILE A 213 -6.23 3.69 -20.26
N VAL A 214 -7.34 3.03 -19.95
CA VAL A 214 -8.15 2.30 -20.94
C VAL A 214 -9.55 2.88 -20.95
N THR A 215 -10.04 3.21 -22.14
CA THR A 215 -11.41 3.70 -22.35
C THR A 215 -12.23 2.73 -23.19
N GLY A 216 -13.55 2.78 -23.03
CA GLY A 216 -14.51 2.03 -23.84
C GLY A 216 -15.92 2.02 -23.22
N GLN A 217 -16.85 1.20 -23.71
CA GLN A 217 -18.27 1.30 -23.34
C GLN A 217 -18.68 0.55 -22.05
N HIS A 218 -19.70 1.09 -21.38
CA HIS A 218 -20.12 0.72 -20.01
C HIS A 218 -20.38 -0.77 -19.73
N GLN A 219 -21.20 -1.43 -20.55
CA GLN A 219 -21.76 -2.75 -20.20
C GLN A 219 -20.71 -3.87 -20.27
N PHE A 220 -19.87 -3.88 -21.31
CA PHE A 220 -18.80 -4.86 -21.50
C PHE A 220 -17.73 -4.75 -20.40
N ILE A 221 -17.22 -3.54 -20.18
CA ILE A 221 -16.07 -3.30 -19.32
C ILE A 221 -16.35 -3.66 -17.85
N ARG A 222 -17.59 -3.53 -17.38
CA ARG A 222 -17.95 -3.90 -15.99
C ARG A 222 -17.69 -5.37 -15.69
N GLN A 223 -17.99 -6.27 -16.63
CA GLN A 223 -17.81 -7.70 -16.43
C GLN A 223 -16.36 -8.12 -16.67
N SER A 224 -15.73 -7.60 -17.73
CA SER A 224 -14.34 -7.94 -18.05
C SER A 224 -13.36 -7.43 -16.98
N VAL A 225 -13.53 -6.23 -16.42
CA VAL A 225 -12.67 -5.76 -15.31
C VAL A 225 -12.80 -6.65 -14.08
N ARG A 226 -14.02 -7.11 -13.76
CA ARG A 226 -14.25 -7.99 -12.61
C ARG A 226 -13.55 -9.33 -12.80
N THR A 227 -13.58 -9.86 -14.02
CA THR A 227 -12.86 -11.10 -14.37
C THR A 227 -11.35 -10.87 -14.33
N PHE A 228 -10.85 -9.80 -14.94
CA PHE A 228 -9.44 -9.47 -14.95
C PHE A 228 -8.84 -9.33 -13.56
N GLU A 229 -9.51 -8.57 -12.68
CA GLU A 229 -9.06 -8.35 -11.30
C GLU A 229 -9.07 -9.63 -10.46
N LYS A 230 -9.71 -10.73 -10.88
CA LYS A 230 -9.56 -12.02 -10.16
C LYS A 230 -8.12 -12.49 -10.20
N ASP A 231 -7.49 -12.36 -11.36
CA ASP A 231 -6.19 -12.95 -11.65
C ASP A 231 -5.08 -11.90 -11.80
N HIS A 232 -5.37 -10.62 -11.59
CA HIS A 232 -4.41 -9.52 -11.75
C HIS A 232 -4.52 -8.50 -10.61
N LEU A 233 -3.57 -7.58 -10.56
CA LEU A 233 -3.63 -6.40 -9.69
C LEU A 233 -4.90 -5.59 -9.96
N SER A 234 -5.45 -4.99 -8.90
CA SER A 234 -6.65 -4.15 -9.00
C SER A 234 -6.38 -2.91 -9.85
N VAL A 235 -7.38 -2.45 -10.62
CA VAL A 235 -7.30 -1.14 -11.26
C VAL A 235 -7.31 -0.05 -10.19
N LEU A 236 -6.56 1.03 -10.43
CA LEU A 236 -6.49 2.16 -9.51
C LEU A 236 -7.83 2.91 -9.46
N SER A 237 -8.45 3.08 -10.61
CA SER A 237 -9.78 3.68 -10.70
C SER A 237 -10.59 3.12 -11.87
N PHE A 238 -11.91 3.11 -11.70
CA PHE A 238 -12.94 2.76 -12.66
C PHE A 238 -14.03 3.81 -12.56
N ARG A 239 -14.18 4.67 -13.58
CA ARG A 239 -15.18 5.74 -13.61
C ARG A 239 -16.07 5.61 -14.82
N ILE A 240 -17.35 5.88 -14.64
CA ILE A 240 -18.35 5.93 -15.70
C ILE A 240 -18.67 7.39 -15.96
N PHE A 241 -18.55 7.85 -17.20
CA PHE A 241 -18.89 9.21 -17.62
C PHE A 241 -20.23 9.20 -18.35
N PRO A 242 -21.32 9.70 -17.73
CA PRO A 242 -22.66 9.64 -18.32
C PRO A 242 -22.83 10.55 -19.54
N VAL A 243 -22.06 11.64 -19.60
CA VAL A 243 -22.28 12.76 -20.53
C VAL A 243 -21.69 12.50 -21.93
N THR A 244 -20.69 11.62 -22.02
CA THR A 244 -19.97 11.30 -23.26
C THR A 244 -20.14 9.83 -23.62
N MET A 245 -21.34 9.43 -24.05
CA MET A 245 -21.64 8.10 -24.61
C MET A 245 -21.28 6.88 -23.72
N ASN A 246 -21.64 6.88 -22.44
CA ASN A 246 -21.39 5.71 -21.56
C ASN A 246 -19.92 5.25 -21.53
N ASN A 247 -18.97 6.18 -21.72
CA ASN A 247 -17.56 5.86 -21.69
C ASN A 247 -17.11 5.55 -20.25
N ILE A 248 -16.50 4.39 -20.07
CA ILE A 248 -15.73 4.04 -18.89
C ILE A 248 -14.28 4.47 -19.11
N VAL A 249 -13.69 5.00 -18.05
CA VAL A 249 -12.25 5.25 -17.97
C VAL A 249 -11.70 4.40 -16.82
N MET A 250 -10.79 3.50 -17.17
CA MET A 250 -10.02 2.69 -16.22
C MET A 250 -8.59 3.19 -16.16
N ARG A 251 -8.03 3.25 -14.95
CA ARG A 251 -6.62 3.58 -14.74
C ARG A 251 -5.91 2.38 -14.14
N PHE A 252 -4.90 1.86 -14.83
CA PHE A 252 -4.10 0.72 -14.39
C PHE A 252 -2.86 1.21 -13.62
N PRO A 253 -2.26 0.35 -12.78
CA PRO A 253 -1.05 0.72 -12.04
C PRO A 253 0.22 0.72 -12.89
N THR A 254 0.21 0.05 -14.06
CA THR A 254 1.34 0.05 -15.02
C THR A 254 0.82 0.07 -16.45
N VAL A 255 1.68 0.49 -17.38
CA VAL A 255 1.40 0.42 -18.83
C VAL A 255 1.20 -1.03 -19.28
N ASP A 256 1.99 -1.96 -18.75
CA ASP A 256 1.95 -3.36 -19.16
C ASP A 256 0.64 -4.06 -18.75
N LEU A 257 0.07 -3.68 -17.60
CA LEU A 257 -1.26 -4.17 -17.19
C LEU A 257 -2.38 -3.60 -18.06
N ALA A 258 -2.32 -2.32 -18.42
CA ALA A 258 -3.29 -1.70 -19.33
C ALA A 258 -3.26 -2.40 -20.70
N ARG A 259 -2.07 -2.61 -21.27
CA ARG A 259 -1.88 -3.34 -22.53
C ARG A 259 -2.37 -4.78 -22.43
N SER A 260 -2.04 -5.48 -21.35
CA SER A 260 -2.50 -6.85 -21.12
C SER A 260 -4.03 -6.95 -21.13
N TYR A 261 -4.69 -6.00 -20.46
CA TYR A 261 -6.15 -5.91 -20.45
C TYR A 261 -6.73 -5.71 -21.86
N VAL A 262 -6.22 -4.74 -22.62
CA VAL A 262 -6.67 -4.50 -24.00
C VAL A 262 -6.44 -5.74 -24.87
N ASN A 263 -5.24 -6.32 -24.85
CA ASN A 263 -4.92 -7.51 -25.64
C ASN A 263 -5.82 -8.71 -25.30
N THR A 264 -6.22 -8.84 -24.05
CA THR A 264 -7.07 -9.95 -23.58
C THR A 264 -8.51 -9.76 -24.01
N TYR A 265 -9.04 -8.53 -23.98
CA TYR A 265 -10.47 -8.26 -24.12
C TYR A 265 -10.88 -7.59 -25.44
N GLN A 266 -9.94 -7.11 -26.26
CA GLN A 266 -10.26 -6.40 -27.51
C GLN A 266 -11.12 -7.24 -28.47
N ALA A 267 -10.81 -8.53 -28.62
CA ALA A 267 -11.55 -9.40 -29.53
C ALA A 267 -13.00 -9.63 -29.07
N GLU A 268 -13.26 -9.65 -27.77
CA GLU A 268 -14.61 -9.76 -27.22
C GLU A 268 -15.35 -8.41 -27.29
N ALA A 269 -14.65 -7.32 -27.01
CA ALA A 269 -15.17 -5.95 -27.13
C ALA A 269 -15.61 -5.65 -28.58
N SER A 270 -14.79 -6.04 -29.56
CA SER A 270 -15.06 -5.80 -30.99
C SER A 270 -16.33 -6.52 -31.48
N LYS A 271 -16.69 -7.67 -30.88
CA LYS A 271 -17.96 -8.37 -31.19
C LYS A 271 -19.20 -7.58 -30.77
N LEU A 272 -19.02 -6.63 -29.86
CA LEU A 272 -20.06 -5.75 -29.33
C LEU A 272 -19.94 -4.33 -29.90
N ASP A 273 -19.15 -4.13 -30.96
CA ASP A 273 -18.86 -2.81 -31.54
C ASP A 273 -18.24 -1.82 -30.53
N VAL A 274 -17.44 -2.36 -29.59
CA VAL A 274 -16.70 -1.58 -28.59
C VAL A 274 -15.22 -1.65 -28.92
N ASP A 275 -14.60 -0.48 -29.11
CA ASP A 275 -13.14 -0.37 -29.20
C ASP A 275 -12.54 -0.02 -27.84
N LEU A 276 -11.48 -0.72 -27.43
CA LEU A 276 -10.73 -0.39 -26.23
C LEU A 276 -9.52 0.44 -26.61
N ALA A 277 -9.50 1.71 -26.21
CA ALA A 277 -8.39 2.60 -26.52
C ALA A 277 -7.42 2.71 -25.33
N LEU A 278 -6.12 2.69 -25.63
CA LEU A 278 -5.07 3.05 -24.67
C LEU A 278 -4.81 4.54 -24.74
N GLU A 279 -4.98 5.21 -23.60
CA GLU A 279 -4.80 6.64 -23.46
C GLU A 279 -3.67 6.97 -22.48
N TYR A 280 -3.08 8.14 -22.68
CA TYR A 280 -2.05 8.67 -21.80
C TYR A 280 -2.67 9.16 -20.48
N ASP A 281 -2.03 8.78 -19.38
CA ASP A 281 -2.32 9.37 -18.08
C ASP A 281 -1.51 10.66 -17.94
N ASP A 282 -2.13 11.77 -18.32
CA ASP A 282 -1.54 13.13 -18.22
C ASP A 282 -1.59 13.69 -16.80
N ARG A 283 -2.05 12.90 -15.81
CA ARG A 283 -2.11 13.34 -14.42
C ARG A 283 -0.69 13.56 -13.89
N THR A 284 -0.49 14.72 -13.28
CA THR A 284 0.72 15.07 -12.53
C THR A 284 0.89 14.26 -11.23
N GLU A 285 -0.14 13.50 -10.82
CA GLU A 285 -0.09 12.62 -9.65
C GLU A 285 0.53 11.27 -9.99
N TYR A 286 1.82 11.15 -9.69
CA TYR A 286 2.57 9.90 -9.72
C TYR A 286 1.96 8.84 -8.79
N ILE A 287 2.13 7.58 -9.16
CA ILE A 287 1.78 6.46 -8.27
C ILE A 287 2.87 6.41 -7.20
N THR A 288 2.49 6.64 -5.95
CA THR A 288 3.46 6.61 -4.85
C THR A 288 3.99 5.20 -4.62
N ARG A 289 5.24 5.07 -4.16
CA ARG A 289 5.82 3.78 -3.77
C ARG A 289 4.94 3.04 -2.76
N GLY A 290 4.32 3.76 -1.82
CA GLY A 290 3.35 3.16 -0.89
C GLY A 290 2.10 2.58 -1.57
N MET A 291 1.61 3.16 -2.66
CA MET A 291 0.53 2.57 -3.47
C MET A 291 0.99 1.30 -4.17
N VAL A 292 2.20 1.30 -4.74
CA VAL A 292 2.80 0.10 -5.36
C VAL A 292 2.92 -1.03 -4.33
N THR A 293 3.50 -0.76 -3.16
CA THR A 293 3.60 -1.74 -2.07
C THR A 293 2.22 -2.22 -1.61
N ALA A 294 1.25 -1.31 -1.44
CA ALA A 294 -0.11 -1.70 -1.04
C ALA A 294 -0.78 -2.65 -2.06
N LEU A 295 -0.60 -2.40 -3.37
CA LEU A 295 -1.11 -3.28 -4.42
C LEU A 295 -0.46 -4.68 -4.37
N ALA A 296 0.85 -4.75 -4.14
CA ALA A 296 1.57 -6.01 -3.99
C ALA A 296 1.09 -6.80 -2.76
N LEU A 297 0.69 -6.10 -1.69
CA LEU A 297 0.09 -6.69 -0.49
C LEU A 297 -1.38 -7.13 -0.69
N GLY A 298 -1.95 -6.90 -1.88
CA GLY A 298 -3.31 -7.29 -2.22
C GLY A 298 -4.37 -6.22 -1.94
N ALA A 299 -3.98 -4.95 -1.82
CA ALA A 299 -4.95 -3.86 -1.76
C ALA A 299 -5.80 -3.79 -3.04
N ARG A 300 -7.10 -3.54 -2.86
CA ARG A 300 -8.08 -3.50 -3.96
C ARG A 300 -9.12 -2.42 -3.73
N ARG A 301 -9.79 -2.03 -4.81
CA ARG A 301 -10.96 -1.14 -4.75
C ARG A 301 -12.23 -1.78 -4.15
N THR A 302 -12.22 -3.10 -3.91
CA THR A 302 -13.32 -3.82 -3.27
C THR A 302 -12.96 -4.16 -1.82
N VAL A 303 -13.78 -3.69 -0.88
CA VAL A 303 -13.70 -4.02 0.54
C VAL A 303 -14.70 -5.13 0.85
N ARG A 304 -14.29 -6.11 1.64
CA ARG A 304 -15.13 -7.19 2.15
C ARG A 304 -15.29 -7.01 3.67
N LEU A 305 -16.54 -6.97 4.11
CA LEU A 305 -16.91 -6.97 5.53
C LEU A 305 -17.59 -8.31 5.86
N VAL A 306 -17.25 -8.88 7.00
CA VAL A 306 -17.96 -10.04 7.57
C VAL A 306 -18.58 -9.65 8.89
N LEU A 307 -19.88 -9.81 8.99
CA LEU A 307 -20.75 -9.45 10.10
C LEU A 307 -21.59 -10.67 10.50
N CYS A 308 -22.27 -10.58 11.65
CA CYS A 308 -23.36 -11.48 11.99
C CYS A 308 -24.59 -11.19 11.12
N GLN A 309 -25.37 -12.21 10.79
CA GLN A 309 -26.56 -12.07 9.93
C GLN A 309 -27.61 -11.09 10.48
N ASN A 310 -27.76 -11.01 11.81
CA ASN A 310 -28.68 -10.08 12.47
C ASN A 310 -28.28 -8.59 12.34
N GLN A 311 -27.07 -8.31 11.83
CA GLN A 311 -26.61 -6.95 11.53
C GLN A 311 -27.03 -6.48 10.13
N LEU A 312 -27.82 -7.28 9.39
CA LEU A 312 -28.33 -6.90 8.07
C LEU A 312 -29.17 -5.62 8.15
N LYS A 313 -28.77 -4.62 7.38
CA LYS A 313 -29.51 -3.37 7.13
C LYS A 313 -29.99 -3.30 5.68
N GLN A 314 -30.92 -2.36 5.46
CA GLN A 314 -31.33 -1.99 4.11
C GLN A 314 -30.14 -1.41 3.32
N ILE A 315 -30.14 -1.63 2.01
CA ILE A 315 -29.04 -1.20 1.13
C ILE A 315 -28.76 0.31 1.20
N ILE A 316 -29.79 1.12 1.46
CA ILE A 316 -29.68 2.57 1.58
C ILE A 316 -28.82 3.01 2.77
N GLU A 317 -28.85 2.27 3.87
CA GLU A 317 -28.04 2.54 5.06
C GLU A 317 -26.55 2.32 4.78
N TYR A 318 -26.22 1.22 4.09
CA TYR A 318 -24.85 0.99 3.63
C TYR A 318 -24.39 2.08 2.65
N HIS A 319 -25.27 2.52 1.74
CA HIS A 319 -24.94 3.62 0.84
C HIS A 319 -24.63 4.92 1.59
N LYS A 320 -25.40 5.29 2.62
CA LYS A 320 -25.16 6.48 3.43
C LYS A 320 -23.76 6.46 4.05
N ILE A 321 -23.38 5.33 4.66
CA ILE A 321 -22.08 5.20 5.33
C ILE A 321 -20.93 5.14 4.33
N PHE A 322 -20.98 4.21 3.36
CA PHE A 322 -19.81 3.96 2.52
C PHE A 322 -19.53 5.09 1.53
N ARG A 323 -20.52 5.92 1.20
CA ARG A 323 -20.30 7.15 0.41
C ARG A 323 -19.41 8.18 1.11
N LEU A 324 -19.30 8.14 2.44
CA LEU A 324 -18.41 9.04 3.19
C LEU A 324 -16.93 8.79 2.86
N PHE A 325 -16.57 7.61 2.36
CA PHE A 325 -15.20 7.27 1.99
C PHE A 325 -14.87 7.54 0.52
N GLY A 326 -15.89 7.65 -0.33
CA GLY A 326 -15.73 7.97 -1.75
C GLY A 326 -16.88 7.46 -2.63
N ARG A 327 -16.71 7.60 -3.95
CA ARG A 327 -17.70 7.16 -4.93
C ARG A 327 -17.80 5.64 -4.98
N LEU A 328 -19.03 5.16 -5.01
CA LEU A 328 -19.36 3.73 -4.99
C LEU A 328 -19.76 3.26 -6.38
N HIS A 329 -19.22 2.12 -6.78
CA HIS A 329 -19.69 1.39 -7.95
C HIS A 329 -20.86 0.47 -7.62
N THR A 330 -20.74 -0.34 -6.54
CA THR A 330 -21.81 -1.25 -6.10
C THR A 330 -21.60 -1.68 -4.66
N ILE A 331 -22.69 -1.92 -3.93
CA ILE A 331 -22.70 -2.62 -2.65
C ILE A 331 -23.48 -3.91 -2.85
N ARG A 332 -22.96 -5.04 -2.34
CA ARG A 332 -23.59 -6.36 -2.47
C ARG A 332 -23.55 -7.08 -1.11
N PRO A 333 -24.64 -7.02 -0.33
CA PRO A 333 -24.80 -7.89 0.83
C PRO A 333 -25.13 -9.31 0.37
N GLN A 334 -24.56 -10.30 1.05
CA GLN A 334 -24.79 -11.72 0.84
C GLN A 334 -24.92 -12.40 2.20
N VAL A 335 -26.07 -13.00 2.47
CA VAL A 335 -26.29 -13.82 3.66
C VAL A 335 -25.78 -15.24 3.39
N ARG A 336 -25.09 -15.83 4.37
CA ARG A 336 -24.64 -17.23 4.35
C ARG A 336 -25.27 -17.96 5.52
N GLU A 337 -26.38 -18.63 5.25
CA GLU A 337 -27.19 -19.36 6.25
C GLU A 337 -26.36 -20.38 7.03
N GLU A 338 -25.51 -21.17 6.36
CA GLU A 338 -24.64 -22.18 6.98
C GLU A 338 -23.70 -21.66 8.08
N THR A 339 -23.36 -20.37 8.02
CA THR A 339 -22.38 -19.75 8.92
C THR A 339 -22.98 -18.61 9.73
N GLU A 340 -24.29 -18.39 9.61
CA GLU A 340 -25.04 -17.24 10.16
C GLU A 340 -24.33 -15.90 9.92
N SER A 341 -23.61 -15.79 8.79
CA SER A 341 -22.77 -14.64 8.49
C SER A 341 -23.35 -13.79 7.37
N LEU A 342 -23.20 -12.49 7.52
CA LEU A 342 -23.46 -11.50 6.50
C LEU A 342 -22.13 -11.04 5.91
N ILE A 343 -21.97 -11.22 4.61
CA ILE A 343 -20.82 -10.68 3.87
C ILE A 343 -21.28 -9.48 3.06
N ILE A 344 -20.62 -8.34 3.22
CA ILE A 344 -20.88 -7.16 2.41
C ILE A 344 -19.66 -6.88 1.55
N TYR A 345 -19.87 -6.85 0.23
CA TYR A 345 -18.87 -6.37 -0.72
C TYR A 345 -19.16 -4.93 -1.08
N VAL A 346 -18.23 -4.03 -0.77
CA VAL A 346 -18.31 -2.61 -1.08
C VAL A 346 -17.28 -2.32 -2.16
N VAL A 347 -17.74 -2.05 -3.39
CA VAL A 347 -16.88 -1.77 -4.53
C VAL A 347 -16.84 -0.27 -4.76
N PHE A 348 -15.65 0.32 -4.61
CA PHE A 348 -15.40 1.73 -4.90
C PHE A 348 -14.99 1.94 -6.36
N GLU A 349 -15.20 3.16 -6.84
CA GLU A 349 -14.67 3.62 -8.13
C GLU A 349 -13.15 3.83 -8.08
N ASP A 350 -12.56 4.03 -6.90
CA ASP A 350 -11.14 4.36 -6.72
C ASP A 350 -10.56 3.57 -5.54
N ILE A 351 -9.38 2.99 -5.73
CA ILE A 351 -8.69 2.20 -4.71
C ILE A 351 -8.39 3.00 -3.44
N ARG A 352 -8.09 4.31 -3.54
CA ARG A 352 -7.89 5.18 -2.38
C ARG A 352 -9.15 5.32 -1.54
N SER A 353 -10.34 5.22 -2.14
CA SER A 353 -11.60 5.25 -1.38
C SER A 353 -11.80 3.96 -0.58
N ALA A 354 -11.42 2.81 -1.15
CA ALA A 354 -11.40 1.54 -0.42
C ALA A 354 -10.39 1.56 0.75
N MET A 355 -9.21 2.14 0.54
CA MET A 355 -8.22 2.32 1.61
C MET A 355 -8.74 3.23 2.72
N LYS A 356 -9.36 4.37 2.38
CA LYS A 356 -10.01 5.27 3.34
C LYS A 356 -11.13 4.57 4.12
N CYS A 357 -11.87 3.67 3.49
CA CYS A 357 -12.89 2.85 4.14
C CYS A 357 -12.27 1.93 5.20
N ILE A 358 -11.22 1.18 4.86
CA ILE A 358 -10.51 0.33 5.84
C ILE A 358 -9.96 1.15 7.00
N LEU A 359 -9.28 2.27 6.71
CA LEU A 359 -8.72 3.15 7.75
C LEU A 359 -9.80 3.78 8.64
N GLY A 360 -10.94 4.15 8.06
CA GLY A 360 -12.07 4.70 8.79
C GLY A 360 -12.75 3.67 9.69
N LEU A 361 -12.83 2.42 9.26
CA LEU A 361 -13.44 1.34 10.03
C LEU A 361 -12.49 0.73 11.07
N ALA A 362 -11.17 0.88 10.90
CA ALA A 362 -10.19 0.51 11.93
C ALA A 362 -10.28 1.40 13.19
N LYS A 363 -10.87 2.60 13.08
CA LYS A 363 -11.03 3.56 14.18
C LYS A 363 -12.49 4.04 14.26
N PRO A 364 -13.41 3.23 14.82
CA PRO A 364 -14.86 3.45 14.75
C PRO A 364 -15.34 4.70 15.50
N ASP A 365 -14.55 5.27 16.42
CA ASP A 365 -14.94 6.44 17.23
C ASP A 365 -14.87 7.77 16.47
N ARG A 366 -14.94 7.75 15.12
CA ARG A 366 -14.86 8.96 14.32
C ARG A 366 -16.17 9.76 14.45
N PRO A 367 -16.13 11.04 14.85
CA PRO A 367 -17.33 11.87 14.95
C PRO A 367 -18.07 11.93 13.60
N GLY A 368 -19.38 11.69 13.62
CA GLY A 368 -20.24 11.74 12.43
C GLY A 368 -20.35 10.44 11.63
N LEU A 369 -19.77 9.34 12.10
CA LEU A 369 -19.87 8.01 11.48
C LEU A 369 -20.61 7.05 12.42
N ASP A 370 -21.91 6.81 12.21
CA ASP A 370 -22.66 5.80 12.98
C ASP A 370 -22.31 4.38 12.50
N THR A 371 -21.22 3.82 13.01
CA THR A 371 -20.79 2.43 12.75
C THR A 371 -21.25 1.45 13.81
N ALA A 372 -22.23 1.78 14.67
CA ALA A 372 -22.61 0.92 15.77
C ALA A 372 -23.05 -0.48 15.29
N TYR A 373 -23.78 -0.55 14.18
CA TYR A 373 -24.21 -1.82 13.58
C TYR A 373 -23.08 -2.56 12.83
N LEU A 374 -21.93 -1.92 12.61
CA LEU A 374 -20.73 -2.54 12.03
C LEU A 374 -19.74 -3.01 13.11
N LYS A 375 -20.08 -2.89 14.39
CA LYS A 375 -19.22 -3.33 15.49
C LYS A 375 -18.91 -4.83 15.36
N GLY A 376 -17.63 -5.18 15.52
CA GLY A 376 -17.13 -6.55 15.39
C GLY A 376 -16.99 -7.04 13.95
N ALA A 377 -17.21 -6.18 12.95
CA ALA A 377 -17.03 -6.53 11.55
C ALA A 377 -15.56 -6.86 11.27
N LYS A 378 -15.30 -8.02 10.66
CA LYS A 378 -13.98 -8.31 10.10
C LYS A 378 -13.88 -7.68 8.71
N VAL A 379 -13.09 -6.62 8.58
CA VAL A 379 -12.96 -5.84 7.36
C VAL A 379 -11.60 -6.08 6.70
N ASN A 380 -11.59 -6.38 5.40
CA ASN A 380 -10.35 -6.57 4.63
C ASN A 380 -10.56 -6.18 3.16
N PHE A 381 -9.48 -6.09 2.39
CA PHE A 381 -9.55 -6.06 0.93
C PHE A 381 -10.07 -7.41 0.40
N PHE A 382 -10.95 -7.36 -0.59
CA PHE A 382 -11.49 -8.57 -1.20
C PHE A 382 -10.39 -9.42 -1.83
N GLY A 383 -10.37 -10.72 -1.52
CA GLY A 383 -9.39 -11.66 -2.08
C GLY A 383 -8.01 -11.63 -1.41
N SER A 384 -7.74 -10.71 -0.48
CA SER A 384 -6.50 -10.75 0.29
C SER A 384 -6.53 -11.90 1.29
N ARG A 385 -5.52 -12.78 1.22
CA ARG A 385 -5.32 -13.91 2.14
C ARG A 385 -4.20 -13.65 3.15
N THR A 386 -3.25 -12.79 2.78
CA THR A 386 -2.04 -12.47 3.54
C THR A 386 -2.27 -11.40 4.62
N LEU A 387 -3.28 -10.55 4.43
CA LEU A 387 -3.60 -9.48 5.37
C LEU A 387 -4.51 -9.96 6.51
N ALA A 388 -4.19 -9.54 7.72
CA ALA A 388 -5.10 -9.65 8.86
C ALA A 388 -6.24 -8.61 8.70
N PRO A 389 -7.51 -9.01 8.87
CA PRO A 389 -8.62 -8.07 8.85
C PRO A 389 -8.54 -7.11 10.03
N VAL A 390 -9.06 -5.89 9.87
CA VAL A 390 -9.37 -5.00 11.00
C VAL A 390 -10.72 -5.42 11.60
N SER A 391 -10.92 -5.20 12.90
CA SER A 391 -12.07 -5.69 13.68
C SER A 391 -12.65 -4.65 14.61
#